data_AF-A0AA51J5B2-F1
#
_entry.id   AF-A0AA51J5B2-F1
#
_cell.length_a   1.000
_cell.length_b   1.000
_cell.length_c   1.000
_cell.angle_alpha   90.00
_cell.angle_beta   90.00
_cell.angle_gamma   90.00
#
_symmetry.space_group_name_H-M   'P 1'
#
loop_
_entity.id
_entity.type
_entity.pdbx_description
1 polymer ?
#
loop_
_entity_poly.entity_id
_entity_poly.type
_entity_poly.pdbx_seq_one_letter_code
_entity_poly.pdbx_strand_id
1 'polypeptide(L)'
;RTAASFARRLLELGPRPEVAQQARKILQACEKTPTDEHQLLYDEHNPFNICGISYKPIYRGKPEEKCSLCGASFLPEHKGKLCTVCGVAEVGKDVLGLRICALQFQ
;
A
#
# COMPACT_ATOMS: atom_id res chain seq x y z
N ARG A 1 14.05 1.96 15.22
CA ARG A 1 13.83 0.55 14.81
C ARG A 1 13.22 0.44 13.41
N THR A 2 12.08 1.06 13.12
CA THR A 2 11.44 1.04 11.78
C THR A 2 12.36 1.55 10.66
N ALA A 3 13.12 2.62 10.90
CA ALA A 3 14.09 3.15 9.93
C ALA A 3 15.17 2.12 9.51
N ALA A 4 15.60 1.26 10.45
CA ALA A 4 16.57 0.20 10.16
C ALA A 4 15.99 -0.85 9.20
N SER A 5 14.71 -1.18 9.36
CA SER A 5 14.01 -2.10 8.46
C SER A 5 13.94 -1.55 7.03
N PHE A 6 13.62 -0.26 6.87
CA PHE A 6 13.65 0.40 5.56
C PHE A 6 15.04 0.39 4.93
N ALA A 7 16.09 0.68 5.70
CA ALA A 7 17.47 0.63 5.20
C ALA A 7 17.87 -0.77 4.71
N ARG A 8 17.48 -1.83 5.43
CA ARG A 8 17.72 -3.22 5.01
C ARG A 8 16.99 -3.56 3.71
N ARG A 9 15.69 -3.28 3.63
CA ARG A 9 14.89 -3.49 2.41
C ARG A 9 15.44 -2.72 1.23
N LEU A 10 15.91 -1.48 1.43
CA LEU A 10 16.55 -0.70 0.38
C LEU A 10 17.84 -1.38 -0.12
N LEU A 11 18.67 -1.91 0.78
CA LEU A 11 19.90 -2.62 0.41
C LEU A 11 19.63 -3.93 -0.35
N GLU A 12 18.57 -4.65 0.02
CA GLU A 12 18.14 -5.89 -0.66
C GLU A 12 17.70 -5.65 -2.11
N LEU A 13 17.20 -4.45 -2.43
CA LEU A 13 16.86 -4.05 -3.80
C LEU A 13 18.07 -3.75 -4.69
N GLY A 14 19.29 -3.81 -4.17
CA GLY A 14 20.53 -3.58 -4.93
C GLY A 14 20.66 -2.17 -5.50
N PRO A 15 20.64 -1.10 -4.67
CA PRO A 15 20.71 0.27 -5.16
C PRO A 15 22.13 0.60 -5.66
N ARG A 16 22.28 1.74 -6.34
CA ARG A 16 23.60 2.23 -6.79
C ARG A 16 24.60 2.33 -5.62
N PRO A 17 25.91 2.13 -5.86
CA PRO A 17 26.91 2.05 -4.78
C PRO A 17 26.89 3.21 -3.79
N GLU A 18 26.72 4.44 -4.28
CA GLU A 18 26.64 5.64 -3.44
C GLU A 18 25.45 5.59 -2.46
N VAL A 19 24.27 5.20 -2.96
CA VAL A 19 23.05 5.04 -2.16
C VAL A 19 23.20 3.87 -1.17
N ALA A 20 23.80 2.77 -1.60
CA ALA A 20 24.06 1.62 -0.74
C ALA A 20 25.02 1.98 0.42
N GLN A 21 26.08 2.73 0.14
CA GLN A 21 27.00 3.23 1.18
C GLN A 21 26.27 4.10 2.18
N GLN A 22 25.42 5.02 1.72
CA GLN A 22 24.64 5.88 2.60
C GLN A 22 23.64 5.09 3.45
N ALA A 23 22.92 4.13 2.85
CA ALA A 23 21.99 3.26 3.56
C ALA A 23 22.68 2.41 4.64
N ARG A 24 23.89 1.90 4.38
CA ARG A 24 24.70 1.19 5.40
C ARG A 24 25.11 2.09 6.56
N LYS A 25 25.52 3.34 6.29
CA LYS A 25 25.85 4.31 7.34
C LYS A 25 24.64 4.58 8.23
N ILE A 26 23.47 4.80 7.63
CA ILE A 26 22.21 5.01 8.36
C ILE A 26 21.86 3.77 9.19
N LEU A 27 21.95 2.57 8.60
CA LEU A 27 21.67 1.32 9.29
C LEU A 27 22.55 1.14 10.54
N GLN A 28 23.86 1.38 10.43
CA GLN A 28 24.79 1.32 11.57
C GLN A 28 24.42 2.31 12.68
N ALA A 29 23.94 3.51 12.33
CA ALA A 29 23.48 4.48 13.31
C ALA A 29 22.20 4.00 14.01
N CYS A 30 21.25 3.42 13.26
CA CYS A 30 20.02 2.87 13.82
C CYS A 30 20.25 1.65 14.72
N GLU A 31 21.27 0.83 14.45
CA GLU A 31 21.58 -0.35 15.26
C GLU A 31 22.21 -0.02 16.62
N LYS A 32 22.85 1.15 16.76
CA LYS A 32 23.33 1.64 18.06
C LYS A 32 22.20 2.00 19.02
N THR A 33 21.09 2.52 18.48
CA THR A 33 19.90 2.90 19.24
C THR A 33 18.64 2.35 18.57
N PRO A 34 18.33 1.05 18.73
CA PRO A 34 17.29 0.37 17.98
C PRO A 34 15.89 0.61 18.56
N THR A 35 15.52 1.87 18.83
CA THR A 35 14.21 2.26 19.37
C THR A 35 13.41 3.08 18.36
N ASP A 36 12.10 3.11 18.51
CA ASP A 36 11.23 4.10 17.84
C ASP A 36 10.71 5.04 18.94
N GLU A 37 10.85 6.35 18.75
CA GLU A 37 10.44 7.35 19.76
C GLU A 37 8.92 7.55 19.81
N HIS A 38 8.27 7.46 18.64
CA HIS A 38 6.84 7.67 18.49
C HIS A 38 6.14 6.42 17.99
N GLN A 39 4.92 6.21 18.47
CA GLN A 39 4.03 5.20 17.92
C GLN A 39 3.39 5.73 16.64
N LEU A 40 3.50 4.94 15.56
CA LEU A 40 2.91 5.25 14.26
C LEU A 40 1.72 4.32 13.99
N LEU A 41 0.77 4.79 13.19
CA LEU A 41 -0.27 3.95 12.59
C LEU A 41 0.29 3.20 11.37
N TYR A 42 1.33 2.41 11.62
CA TYR A 42 2.04 1.63 10.62
C TYR A 42 2.55 0.33 11.24
N ASP A 43 2.28 -0.78 10.56
CA ASP A 43 2.77 -2.10 10.93
C ASP A 43 3.31 -2.75 9.67
N GLU A 44 4.61 -3.00 9.65
CA GLU A 44 5.30 -3.58 8.50
C GLU A 44 5.08 -5.08 8.34
N HIS A 45 4.63 -5.76 9.39
CA HIS A 45 4.43 -7.22 9.40
C HIS A 45 2.97 -7.61 9.11
N ASN A 46 2.06 -6.64 9.11
CA ASN A 46 0.64 -6.86 8.84
C ASN A 46 0.27 -6.34 7.44
N PRO A 47 -0.07 -7.22 6.48
CA PRO A 47 -0.48 -6.79 5.15
C PRO A 47 -1.66 -5.81 5.19
N PHE A 48 -1.58 -4.75 4.40
CA PHE A 48 -2.64 -3.75 4.28
C PHE A 48 -2.77 -3.25 2.84
N ASN A 49 -3.95 -2.75 2.50
CA ASN A 49 -4.20 -1.94 1.31
C ASN A 49 -4.25 -0.46 1.71
N ILE A 50 -3.98 0.45 0.77
CA ILE A 50 -4.08 1.90 1.01
C ILE A 50 -5.45 2.38 0.57
N CYS A 51 -6.16 3.11 1.44
CA CYS A 51 -7.39 3.77 1.03
C CYS A 51 -7.12 4.86 -0.01
N GLY A 52 -7.73 4.75 -1.20
CA GLY A 52 -7.52 5.69 -2.31
C GLY A 52 -8.03 7.13 -2.09
N ILE A 53 -8.67 7.42 -0.96
CA ILE A 53 -9.14 8.78 -0.61
C ILE A 53 -8.43 9.29 0.66
N SER A 54 -8.46 8.52 1.75
CA SER A 54 -7.91 8.99 3.04
C SER A 54 -6.41 8.73 3.21
N TYR A 55 -5.80 7.93 2.34
CA TYR A 55 -4.41 7.49 2.41
C TYR A 55 -4.04 6.76 3.71
N LYS A 56 -5.03 6.21 4.41
CA LYS A 56 -4.85 5.39 5.61
C LYS A 56 -4.71 3.89 5.24
N PRO A 57 -3.97 3.10 6.05
CA PRO A 57 -3.89 1.67 5.86
C PRO A 57 -5.21 0.98 6.21
N ILE A 58 -5.60 0.01 5.39
CA ILE A 58 -6.72 -0.92 5.60
C ILE A 58 -6.11 -2.31 5.82
N TYR A 59 -5.94 -2.69 7.08
CA TYR A 59 -5.31 -3.96 7.44
C TYR A 59 -6.15 -5.17 7.06
N ARG A 60 -5.48 -6.29 6.79
CA ARG A 60 -6.13 -7.56 6.42
C ARG A 60 -7.21 -7.95 7.42
N GLY A 61 -8.38 -8.33 6.89
CA GLY A 61 -9.55 -8.71 7.70
C GLY A 61 -10.43 -7.53 8.13
N LYS A 62 -10.03 -6.28 7.89
CA LYS A 62 -10.92 -5.12 8.02
C LYS A 62 -11.81 -4.97 6.77
N PRO A 63 -13.01 -4.41 6.91
CA PRO A 63 -13.90 -4.20 5.78
C PRO A 63 -13.26 -3.21 4.79
N GLU A 64 -13.29 -3.55 3.51
CA GLU A 64 -12.84 -2.71 2.41
C GLU A 64 -13.86 -2.75 1.26
N GLU A 65 -13.95 -1.65 0.51
CA GLU A 65 -14.71 -1.57 -0.72
C GLU A 65 -13.73 -1.35 -1.88
N LYS A 66 -13.94 -2.03 -3.00
CA LYS A 66 -13.05 -1.93 -4.16
C LYS A 66 -13.68 -1.18 -5.32
N CYS A 67 -12.88 -0.42 -6.04
CA CYS A 67 -13.27 0.08 -7.34
C CYS A 67 -13.45 -1.09 -8.30
N SER A 68 -14.64 -1.19 -8.90
CA SER A 68 -15.04 -2.32 -9.75
C SER A 68 -14.29 -2.40 -11.09
N LEU A 69 -13.53 -1.36 -11.42
CA LEU A 69 -12.67 -1.29 -12.62
C LEU A 69 -11.18 -1.51 -12.30
N CYS A 70 -10.54 -0.58 -11.57
CA CYS A 70 -9.09 -0.62 -11.34
C CYS A 70 -8.67 -1.43 -10.10
N GLY A 71 -9.61 -1.89 -9.27
CA GLY A 71 -9.32 -2.67 -8.06
C GLY A 71 -8.76 -1.89 -6.87
N ALA A 72 -8.67 -0.56 -6.95
CA ALA A 72 -8.24 0.27 -5.82
C ALA A 72 -9.13 0.06 -4.59
N SER A 73 -8.52 0.00 -3.40
CA SER A 73 -9.20 -0.21 -2.13
C SER A 73 -9.61 1.10 -1.47
N PHE A 74 -10.77 1.08 -0.80
CA PHE A 74 -11.32 2.20 -0.08
C PHE A 74 -11.93 1.74 1.25
N LEU A 75 -11.98 2.66 2.22
CA LEU A 75 -12.76 2.44 3.44
C LEU A 75 -14.26 2.39 3.09
N PRO A 76 -15.09 1.64 3.85
CA PRO A 76 -16.52 1.48 3.57
C PRO A 76 -17.31 2.79 3.48
N GLU A 77 -16.88 3.84 4.20
CA GLU A 77 -17.45 5.20 4.16
C GLU A 77 -17.33 5.90 2.80
N HIS A 78 -16.60 5.31 1.85
CA HIS A 78 -16.46 5.80 0.49
C HIS A 78 -17.23 5.00 -0.55
N LYS A 79 -18.02 3.99 -0.15
CA LYS A 79 -18.90 3.26 -1.06
C LYS A 79 -19.84 4.22 -1.80
N GLY A 80 -20.06 3.97 -3.09
CA GLY A 80 -20.92 4.79 -3.95
C GLY A 80 -20.30 6.11 -4.42
N LYS A 81 -19.07 6.45 -3.99
CA LYS A 81 -18.35 7.63 -4.49
C LYS A 81 -17.62 7.32 -5.80
N LEU A 82 -17.30 8.37 -6.56
CA LEU A 82 -16.41 8.27 -7.70
C LEU A 82 -15.01 7.84 -7.24
N CYS A 83 -14.46 6.82 -7.88
CA CYS A 83 -13.10 6.36 -7.63
C CYS A 83 -12.09 7.45 -8.01
N THR A 84 -11.32 7.93 -7.04
CA THR A 84 -10.27 8.94 -7.22
C THR A 84 -9.05 8.44 -7.98
N VAL A 85 -8.91 7.11 -8.16
CA VAL A 85 -7.77 6.50 -8.85
C VAL A 85 -8.01 6.44 -10.35
N CYS A 86 -9.14 5.87 -10.80
CA CYS A 86 -9.45 5.80 -12.23
C CYS A 86 -10.28 6.98 -12.75
N GLY A 87 -10.93 7.75 -11.87
CA GLY A 87 -11.73 8.92 -12.22
C GLY A 87 -13.06 8.63 -12.92
N VAL A 88 -13.43 7.36 -13.13
CA VAL A 88 -14.58 6.99 -13.97
C VAL A 88 -15.54 5.98 -13.35
N ALA A 89 -15.08 5.12 -12.44
CA ALA A 89 -15.89 4.06 -11.86
C ALA A 89 -16.39 4.43 -10.45
N GLU A 90 -17.49 3.80 -10.04
CA GLU A 90 -18.06 3.93 -8.70
C GLU A 90 -17.43 2.89 -7.74
N VAL A 91 -17.10 3.30 -6.53
CA VAL A 91 -16.50 2.44 -5.51
C VAL A 91 -17.53 1.47 -4.93
N GLY A 92 -17.22 0.17 -4.93
CA GLY A 92 -18.07 -0.88 -4.35
C GLY A 92 -19.30 -1.22 -5.17
N LYS A 93 -19.32 -0.87 -6.47
CA LYS A 93 -20.43 -1.19 -7.38
C LYS A 93 -20.36 -2.64 -7.84
N ASP A 94 -21.49 -3.34 -7.80
CA ASP A 94 -21.59 -4.67 -8.40
C ASP A 94 -21.60 -4.56 -9.93
N VAL A 95 -20.71 -5.30 -10.58
CA VAL A 95 -20.53 -5.30 -12.04
C VAL A 95 -20.32 -6.72 -12.55
N LEU A 96 -20.60 -6.95 -13.83
CA LEU A 96 -20.31 -8.23 -14.50
C LEU A 96 -18.81 -8.54 -14.64
N GLY A 97 -17.96 -7.54 -14.38
CA GLY A 97 -16.51 -7.57 -14.57
C GLY A 97 -16.10 -7.13 -15.97
N LEU A 98 -14.78 -6.98 -16.16
CA LEU A 98 -14.21 -6.56 -17.45
C LEU A 98 -14.56 -7.57 -18.56
N ARG A 99 -15.06 -7.07 -19.70
CA ARG A 99 -15.37 -7.85 -20.89
C ARG A 99 -14.62 -7.27 -22.09
N ILE A 100 -13.61 -7.98 -22.56
CA ILE A 100 -12.67 -7.55 -23.61
C ILE A 100 -12.40 -8.64 -24.66
N CYS A 101 -13.01 -9.82 -24.52
CA CYS A 101 -12.88 -10.92 -25.46
C CYS A 101 -14.22 -11.61 -25.71
N ALA A 102 -14.42 -12.09 -26.95
CA ALA A 102 -15.62 -12.81 -27.37
C ALA A 102 -15.92 -14.06 -26.51
N LEU A 103 -14.90 -14.72 -25.97
CA LEU A 103 -15.04 -15.88 -25.09
C LEU A 103 -15.89 -15.61 -23.83
N GLN A 104 -16.02 -14.34 -23.42
CA GLN A 104 -16.73 -13.96 -22.20
C GLN A 104 -18.24 -13.73 -22.40
N PHE A 105 -18.75 -14.01 -23.61
CA PHE A 105 -20.15 -13.89 -24.01
C PHE A 105 -20.77 -15.24 -24.43
N GLN A 106 -20.08 -16.34 -24.15
CA GLN A 106 -20.60 -17.71 -24.26
C GLN A 106 -21.49 -18.01 -23.04
#